data_AF-A0A2T2TA28-F1
#
_entry.id   AF-A0A2T2TA28-F1
#
_cell.length_a   1.000
_cell.length_b   1.000
_cell.length_c   1.000
_cell.angle_alpha   90.00
_cell.angle_beta   90.00
_cell.angle_gamma   90.00
#
_symmetry.space_group_name_H-M   'P 1'
#
loop_
_entity.id
_entity.type
_entity.pdbx_description
1 polymer ?
#
loop_
_entity_poly.entity_id
_entity_poly.type
_entity_poly.pdbx_seq_one_letter_code
_entity_poly.pdbx_strand_id
1 'polypeptide(L)'
;MNAQLAVVGRRSSETVARPGGAPVDFTNLTVPASPNTPAATRLIQSIKDALREMRVRQRQVPGDATTMLRLGLIVTAENGTGLDVQTGSVNLHDLDLDTSTDRQTVLDELKTLEREFLSDS
;
A
#
# COMPACT_ATOMS: atom_id res chain seq x y z
N MET A 1 -2.42 -15.46 11.19
CA MET A 1 -3.02 -14.16 10.76
C MET A 1 -2.36 -13.73 9.45
N ASN A 2 -3.08 -13.04 8.56
CA ASN A 2 -2.53 -12.55 7.28
C ASN A 2 -2.63 -11.03 7.21
N ALA A 3 -1.62 -10.37 6.65
CA ALA A 3 -1.63 -8.92 6.42
C ALA A 3 -1.37 -8.64 4.94
N GLN A 4 -2.38 -8.13 4.23
CA GLN A 4 -2.24 -7.80 2.81
C GLN A 4 -1.94 -6.32 2.64
N LEU A 5 -0.92 -6.00 1.86
CA LEU A 5 -0.63 -4.61 1.51
C LEU A 5 -1.72 -4.06 0.57
N ALA A 6 -2.19 -2.85 0.83
CA ALA A 6 -3.22 -2.18 0.05
C ALA A 6 -2.96 -0.67 -0.06
N VAL A 7 -3.57 -0.05 -1.08
CA VAL A 7 -3.82 1.39 -1.12
C VAL A 7 -5.22 1.61 -0.57
N VAL A 8 -5.33 2.34 0.53
CA VAL A 8 -6.55 2.58 1.28
C VAL A 8 -7.01 4.02 1.04
N GLY A 9 -8.25 4.17 0.59
CA GLY A 9 -8.96 5.43 0.52
C GLY A 9 -10.08 5.49 1.56
N ARG A 10 -10.86 6.58 1.53
CA ARG A 10 -11.94 6.81 2.52
C ARG A 10 -13.02 5.72 2.56
N ARG A 11 -13.38 5.15 1.41
CA ARG A 11 -14.55 4.24 1.27
C ARG A 11 -14.20 2.90 0.63
N SER A 12 -12.98 2.75 0.15
CA SER A 12 -12.54 1.59 -0.59
C SER A 12 -11.03 1.40 -0.42
N SER A 13 -10.58 0.20 -0.73
CA SER A 13 -9.16 -0.15 -0.77
C SER A 13 -8.88 -0.94 -2.05
N GLU A 14 -7.63 -0.92 -2.48
CA GLU A 14 -7.13 -1.79 -3.54
C GLU A 14 -5.91 -2.54 -3.06
N THR A 15 -5.95 -3.87 -3.14
CA THR A 15 -4.84 -4.71 -2.75
C THR A 15 -3.67 -4.51 -3.71
N VAL A 16 -2.48 -4.35 -3.16
CA VAL A 16 -1.24 -4.31 -3.94
C VAL A 16 -0.92 -5.73 -4.38
N ALA A 17 -0.93 -5.99 -5.68
CA ALA A 17 -0.71 -7.32 -6.24
C ALA A 17 0.70 -7.46 -6.85
N ARG A 18 1.31 -8.63 -6.68
CA ARG A 18 2.52 -9.05 -7.39
C ARG A 18 2.21 -9.24 -8.88
N PRO A 19 3.23 -9.23 -9.76
CA PRO A 19 3.08 -9.70 -11.13
C PRO A 19 2.41 -11.08 -11.15
N GLY A 20 1.28 -11.20 -11.84
CA GLY A 20 0.43 -12.41 -11.83
C GLY A 20 -0.82 -12.33 -10.96
N GLY A 21 -1.05 -11.21 -10.25
CA GLY A 21 -2.32 -10.91 -9.58
C GLY A 21 -2.44 -11.42 -8.14
N ALA A 22 -1.44 -12.13 -7.62
CA ALA A 22 -1.43 -12.56 -6.23
C ALA A 22 -1.21 -11.35 -5.29
N PRO A 23 -1.99 -11.19 -4.20
CA PRO A 23 -1.76 -10.16 -3.20
C PRO A 23 -0.33 -10.16 -2.64
N VAL A 24 0.21 -8.98 -2.38
CA VAL A 24 1.45 -8.82 -1.60
C VAL A 24 1.10 -9.08 -0.13
N ASP A 25 1.45 -10.28 0.33
CA ASP A 25 1.47 -10.61 1.75
C ASP A 25 2.64 -9.87 2.42
N PHE A 26 2.27 -8.97 3.33
CA PHE A 26 3.17 -8.09 4.04
C PHE A 26 3.94 -8.83 5.15
N THR A 27 3.39 -9.92 5.69
CA THR A 27 4.08 -10.74 6.71
C THR A 27 5.32 -11.44 6.15
N ASN A 28 5.36 -11.63 4.83
CA ASN A 28 6.45 -12.25 4.08
C ASN A 28 7.19 -11.26 3.17
N LEU A 29 6.93 -9.95 3.31
CA LEU A 29 7.55 -8.91 2.51
C LEU A 29 8.81 -8.41 3.21
N THR A 30 9.97 -8.51 2.56
CA THR A 30 11.15 -7.73 2.97
C THR A 30 11.12 -6.37 2.30
N VAL A 31 10.91 -5.30 3.07
CA VAL A 31 10.90 -3.93 2.52
C VAL A 31 12.29 -3.58 1.98
N PRO A 32 12.43 -3.21 0.69
CA PRO A 32 13.72 -2.82 0.12
C PRO A 32 14.34 -1.63 0.85
N ALA A 33 15.66 -1.70 1.11
CA ALA A 33 16.38 -0.63 1.79
C ALA A 33 16.60 0.63 0.92
N SER A 34 16.59 0.47 -0.41
CA SER A 34 16.86 1.53 -1.37
C SER A 34 15.91 1.47 -2.58
N PRO A 35 15.45 2.62 -3.10
CA PRO A 35 14.46 2.72 -4.19
C PRO A 35 15.00 2.28 -5.55
N ASN A 36 16.32 2.19 -5.71
CA ASN A 36 16.97 1.91 -6.99
C ASN A 36 17.29 0.41 -7.19
N THR A 37 16.80 -0.45 -6.31
CA THR A 37 16.97 -1.90 -6.43
C THR A 37 15.88 -2.51 -7.32
N PRO A 38 16.15 -3.64 -8.02
CA PRO A 38 15.12 -4.32 -8.81
C PRO A 38 13.90 -4.75 -8.00
N ALA A 39 14.09 -5.10 -6.73
CA ALA A 39 13.00 -5.44 -5.82
C ALA A 39 12.12 -4.22 -5.50
N ALA A 40 12.74 -3.07 -5.20
CA ALA A 40 12.03 -1.80 -5.01
C ALA A 40 11.25 -1.40 -6.25
N THR A 41 11.87 -1.46 -7.44
CA THR A 41 11.18 -1.13 -8.69
C THR A 41 9.92 -1.97 -8.88
N ARG A 42 9.96 -3.28 -8.62
CA ARG A 42 8.79 -4.15 -8.75
C ARG A 42 7.71 -3.81 -7.72
N LEU A 43 8.10 -3.60 -6.46
CA LEU A 43 7.16 -3.26 -5.39
C LEU A 43 6.48 -1.91 -5.65
N ILE A 44 7.26 -0.88 -6.00
CA ILE A 44 6.76 0.44 -6.34
C ILE A 44 5.82 0.37 -7.55
N GLN A 45 6.15 -0.45 -8.56
CA GLN A 45 5.25 -0.64 -9.71
C GLN A 45 3.90 -1.24 -9.28
N SER A 46 3.91 -2.28 -8.46
CA SER A 46 2.69 -2.86 -7.91
C SER A 46 1.85 -1.84 -7.12
N ILE A 47 2.51 -0.98 -6.33
CA ILE A 47 1.84 0.11 -5.59
C ILE A 47 1.27 1.15 -6.57
N LYS A 48 2.01 1.50 -7.61
CA LYS A 48 1.59 2.46 -8.65
C LYS A 48 0.35 1.95 -9.39
N ASP A 49 0.27 0.66 -9.67
CA ASP A 49 -0.87 0.03 -10.31
C ASP A 49 -2.12 0.08 -9.40
N ALA A 50 -1.99 -0.31 -8.13
CA ALA A 50 -3.08 -0.21 -7.16
C ALA A 50 -3.54 1.25 -6.93
N LEU A 51 -2.58 2.19 -6.87
CA LEU A 51 -2.85 3.62 -6.74
C LEU A 51 -3.61 4.16 -7.96
N ARG A 52 -3.28 3.70 -9.17
CA ARG A 52 -3.98 4.06 -10.40
C ARG A 52 -5.43 3.60 -10.36
N GLU A 53 -5.69 2.35 -9.98
CA GLU A 53 -7.05 1.82 -9.86
C GLU A 53 -7.87 2.61 -8.82
N MET A 54 -7.28 2.92 -7.67
CA MET A 54 -7.93 3.73 -6.64
C MET A 54 -8.24 5.15 -7.13
N ARG A 55 -7.31 5.80 -7.84
CA ARG A 55 -7.56 7.12 -8.46
C ARG A 55 -8.68 7.05 -9.50
N VAL A 56 -8.75 5.99 -10.30
CA VAL A 56 -9.87 5.78 -11.25
C VAL A 56 -11.20 5.66 -10.51
N ARG A 57 -11.26 4.86 -9.44
CA ARG A 57 -12.48 4.71 -8.62
C ARG A 57 -12.89 6.01 -7.93
N GLN A 58 -11.96 6.73 -7.33
CA GLN A 58 -12.24 8.02 -6.67
C GLN A 58 -12.84 9.04 -7.64
N ARG A 59 -12.38 9.07 -8.89
CA ARG A 59 -12.94 9.97 -9.93
C ARG A 59 -14.39 9.63 -10.29
N GLN A 60 -14.82 8.40 -10.07
CA GLN A 60 -16.20 7.95 -10.33
C GLN A 60 -17.14 8.23 -9.16
N VAL A 61 -16.62 8.58 -7.97
CA VAL A 61 -17.41 8.81 -6.76
C VAL A 61 -17.47 10.31 -6.45
N PRO A 62 -18.65 10.95 -6.45
CA PRO A 62 -18.80 12.36 -6.11
C PRO A 62 -18.23 12.68 -4.71
N GLY A 63 -17.34 13.67 -4.66
CA GLY A 63 -16.72 14.15 -3.42
C GLY A 63 -15.47 13.40 -2.95
N ASP A 64 -15.03 12.35 -3.64
CA ASP A 64 -13.87 11.53 -3.23
C ASP A 64 -12.61 11.77 -4.07
N ALA A 65 -12.70 12.53 -5.17
CA ALA A 65 -11.59 12.76 -6.12
C ALA A 65 -10.34 13.42 -5.51
N THR A 66 -10.46 14.09 -4.37
CA THR A 66 -9.36 14.75 -3.66
C THR A 66 -9.10 14.15 -2.28
N THR A 67 -9.71 12.99 -1.99
CA THR A 67 -9.52 12.34 -0.68
C THR A 67 -8.18 11.61 -0.64
N MET A 68 -7.55 11.60 0.54
CA MET A 68 -6.26 10.96 0.72
C MET A 68 -6.30 9.50 0.32
N LEU A 69 -5.22 9.06 -0.34
CA LEU A 69 -4.92 7.65 -0.57
C LEU A 69 -3.66 7.32 0.25
N ARG A 70 -3.72 6.28 1.06
CA ARG A 70 -2.64 5.89 1.99
C ARG A 70 -2.22 4.47 1.70
N LEU A 71 -0.98 4.12 2.06
CA LEU A 71 -0.64 2.71 2.21
C LEU A 71 -1.37 2.16 3.43
N GLY A 72 -1.76 0.91 3.39
CA GLY A 72 -2.32 0.24 4.55
C GLY A 72 -2.18 -1.27 4.48
N LEU A 73 -2.43 -1.90 5.62
CA LEU A 73 -2.43 -3.34 5.81
C LEU A 73 -3.87 -3.76 6.11
N ILE A 74 -4.42 -4.62 5.25
CA ILE A 74 -5.70 -5.29 5.51
C ILE A 74 -5.36 -6.55 6.29
N VAL A 75 -5.63 -6.52 7.59
CA VAL A 75 -5.36 -7.63 8.51
C VAL A 75 -6.57 -8.55 8.55
N THR A 76 -6.34 -9.81 8.28
CA THR A 76 -7.37 -10.84 8.26
C THR A 76 -6.99 -12.01 9.16
N ALA A 77 -8.01 -12.63 9.76
CA ALA A 77 -7.88 -13.92 10.41
C ALA A 77 -7.48 -15.00 9.38
N GLU A 78 -7.00 -16.14 9.86
CA GLU A 78 -6.55 -17.23 8.99
C GLU A 78 -7.68 -17.80 8.11
N ASN A 79 -8.93 -17.67 8.57
CA ASN A 79 -10.12 -18.02 7.80
C ASN A 79 -10.57 -16.94 6.81
N GLY A 80 -9.80 -15.85 6.65
CA GLY A 80 -10.09 -14.75 5.73
C GLY A 80 -11.05 -13.67 6.27
N THR A 81 -11.50 -13.78 7.52
CA THR A 81 -12.37 -12.75 8.12
C THR A 81 -11.56 -11.47 8.37
N GLY A 82 -12.08 -10.32 7.94
CA GLY A 82 -11.45 -9.01 8.21
C GLY A 82 -11.39 -8.73 9.70
N LEU A 83 -10.21 -8.39 10.20
CA LEU A 83 -9.96 -8.07 11.60
C LEU A 83 -9.71 -6.58 11.79
N ASP A 84 -8.82 -6.01 10.99
CA ASP A 84 -8.39 -4.62 11.16
C ASP A 84 -7.82 -4.02 9.87
N VAL A 85 -7.77 -2.70 9.79
CA VAL A 85 -7.09 -1.95 8.73
C VAL A 85 -6.14 -0.94 9.36
N GLN A 86 -4.85 -1.19 9.24
CA GLN A 86 -3.80 -0.25 9.65
C GLN A 86 -3.43 0.62 8.46
N THR A 87 -3.34 1.93 8.63
CA THR A 87 -3.00 2.86 7.53
C THR A 87 -1.81 3.72 7.90
N GLY A 88 -0.95 3.96 6.92
CA GLY A 88 0.09 4.96 7.02
C GLY A 88 -0.48 6.38 7.08
N SER A 89 0.41 7.33 7.30
CA SER A 89 0.17 8.76 7.34
C SER A 89 0.35 9.46 5.98
N VAL A 90 1.15 8.88 5.07
CA VAL A 90 1.54 9.52 3.80
C VAL A 90 0.38 9.53 2.80
N ASN A 91 0.11 10.70 2.22
CA ASN A 91 -0.84 10.84 1.11
C ASN A 91 -0.17 10.47 -0.23
N LEU A 92 -0.36 9.24 -0.68
CA LEU A 92 0.08 8.73 -1.98
C LEU A 92 -0.52 9.50 -3.16
N HIS A 93 -1.65 10.17 -2.96
CA HIS A 93 -2.28 10.94 -4.04
C HIS A 93 -1.35 12.05 -4.54
N ASP A 94 -0.50 12.61 -3.69
CA ASP A 94 0.35 13.77 -4.00
C ASP A 94 1.76 13.39 -4.45
N LEU A 95 2.10 12.09 -4.44
CA LEU A 95 3.43 11.60 -4.78
C LEU A 95 3.58 11.28 -6.28
N ASP A 96 4.75 11.60 -6.81
CA ASP A 96 5.25 11.16 -8.11
C ASP A 96 6.24 9.99 -7.94
N LEU A 97 5.70 8.77 -8.02
CA LEU A 97 6.46 7.53 -7.85
C LEU A 97 7.44 7.22 -8.99
N ASP A 98 7.63 8.13 -9.95
CA ASP A 98 8.74 8.06 -10.91
C ASP A 98 10.03 8.72 -10.37
N THR A 99 9.92 9.52 -9.30
CA THR A 99 11.07 10.14 -8.64
C THR A 99 11.68 9.24 -7.56
N SER A 100 13.00 9.30 -7.40
CA SER A 100 13.69 8.54 -6.35
C SER A 100 13.30 9.00 -4.94
N THR A 101 13.03 10.30 -4.76
CA THR A 101 12.61 10.90 -3.49
C THR A 101 11.27 10.33 -3.03
N ASP A 102 10.25 10.32 -3.88
CA ASP A 102 8.93 9.84 -3.48
C ASP A 102 8.90 8.32 -3.33
N ARG A 103 9.70 7.60 -4.11
CA ARG A 103 9.93 6.17 -3.89
C ARG A 103 10.55 5.90 -2.52
N GLN A 104 11.52 6.72 -2.11
CA GLN A 104 12.13 6.62 -0.78
C GLN A 104 11.08 6.88 0.31
N THR A 105 10.25 7.91 0.17
CA THR A 105 9.12 8.21 1.07
C THR A 105 8.20 7.00 1.21
N VAL A 106 7.83 6.34 0.11
CA VAL A 106 7.01 5.12 0.15
C VAL A 106 7.70 3.97 0.88
N LEU A 107 8.99 3.74 0.65
CA LEU A 107 9.74 2.68 1.34
C LEU A 107 9.84 2.95 2.84
N ASP A 108 10.05 4.19 3.26
CA ASP A 108 10.13 4.55 4.67
C ASP A 108 8.76 4.47 5.36
N GLU A 109 7.69 4.75 4.63
CA GLU A 109 6.32 4.52 5.11
C GLU A 109 6.04 3.03 5.31
N LEU A 110 6.45 2.17 4.37
CA LEU A 110 6.30 0.71 4.52
C LEU A 110 7.08 0.19 5.74
N LYS A 111 8.29 0.71 6.01
CA LYS A 111 9.05 0.36 7.23
C LYS A 111 8.36 0.85 8.50
N THR A 112 7.65 1.97 8.45
CA THR A 112 6.89 2.48 9.58
C THR A 112 5.69 1.57 9.85
N LEU A 113 4.93 1.22 8.82
CA LEU A 113 3.84 0.25 8.90
C LEU A 113 4.31 -1.12 9.40
N GLU A 114 5.48 -1.59 8.96
CA GLU A 114 6.10 -2.83 9.46
C GLU A 114 6.37 -2.77 10.96
N ARG A 115 6.96 -1.68 11.45
CA ARG A 115 7.24 -1.51 12.88
C ARG A 115 5.97 -1.42 13.71
N GLU A 116 4.96 -0.69 13.24
CA GLU A 116 3.66 -0.55 13.90
C GLU A 116 2.94 -1.91 13.96
N PHE A 117 2.85 -2.61 12.83
CA PHE A 117 2.24 -3.93 12.75
C PHE A 117 2.90 -4.95 13.70
N LEU A 118 4.23 -4.95 13.78
CA LEU A 118 4.99 -5.83 14.69
C LEU A 118 4.89 -5.42 16.16
N SER A 119 4.51 -4.17 16.46
CA SER A 119 4.34 -3.68 17.84
C SER A 119 2.94 -3.94 18.38
N ASP A 120 1.95 -4.02 17.49
CA ASP A 120 0.54 -4.32 17.79
C ASP A 120 0.21 -5.82 17.76
N SER A 121 1.14 -6.66 17.26
CA SER A 121 1.02 -8.14 17.19
C SER A 121 1.58 -8.83 18.43
#